data_AF-A0A850M3R9-F1
#
_entry.id   AF-A0A850M3R9-F1
#
_cell.length_a   1.000
_cell.length_b   1.000
_cell.length_c   1.000
_cell.angle_alpha   90.00
_cell.angle_beta   90.00
_cell.angle_gamma   90.00
#
_symmetry.space_group_name_H-M   'P 1'
#
loop_
_entity.id
_entity.type
_entity.pdbx_description
1 polymer ?
#
loop_
_entity_poly.entity_id
_entity_poly.type
_entity_poly.pdbx_seq_one_letter_code
_entity_poly.pdbx_strand_id
1 'polypeptide(L)'
;MEAYFISKRVFAEHVYDLCNRPGYYQSTWQLFSKEEPGKGIHGHFMDRSGRVIVIRILFNEGYPENPPIVMTTPPIRDVCFDNQGVLQFASRKGLFVWKKYKRYSNPLVYLADELANKYNAI
;
A
#
# COMPACT_ATOMS: atom_id res chain seq x y z
N MET A 1 -16.14 17.68 -3.70
CA MET A 1 -14.95 18.07 -4.48
C MET A 1 -13.78 18.41 -3.56
N GLU A 2 -13.96 19.24 -2.54
CA GLU A 2 -12.92 19.58 -1.55
C GLU A 2 -12.35 18.37 -0.78
N ALA A 3 -13.22 17.47 -0.30
CA ALA A 3 -12.80 16.26 0.42
C ALA A 3 -11.84 15.37 -0.40
N TYR A 4 -12.07 15.22 -1.71
CA TYR A 4 -11.19 14.45 -2.60
C TYR A 4 -9.77 15.04 -2.65
N PHE A 5 -9.65 16.36 -2.77
CA PHE A 5 -8.35 17.02 -2.84
C PHE A 5 -7.59 16.89 -1.52
N ILE A 6 -8.29 17.00 -0.38
CA ILE A 6 -7.70 16.76 0.93
C ILE A 6 -7.21 15.32 1.03
N SER A 7 -8.05 14.33 0.70
CA SER A 7 -7.68 12.91 0.72
C SER A 7 -6.44 12.62 -0.15
N LYS A 8 -6.41 13.16 -1.36
CA LYS A 8 -5.30 12.96 -2.31
C LYS A 8 -4.01 13.62 -1.83
N ARG A 9 -4.10 14.80 -1.21
CA ARG A 9 -2.95 15.48 -0.61
C ARG A 9 -2.39 14.69 0.57
N VAL A 10 -3.24 14.25 1.49
CA VAL A 10 -2.83 13.43 2.64
C VAL A 10 -2.19 12.12 2.16
N PHE A 11 -2.74 11.48 1.13
CA PHE A 11 -2.12 10.31 0.52
C PHE A 11 -0.73 10.60 -0.05
N ALA A 12 -0.58 11.70 -0.80
CA ALA A 12 0.71 12.12 -1.35
C ALA A 12 1.76 12.42 -0.26
N GLU A 13 1.35 13.09 0.83
CA GLU A 13 2.22 13.34 2.00
C GLU A 13 2.68 12.03 2.64
N HIS A 14 1.76 11.07 2.83
CA HIS A 14 2.09 9.76 3.42
C HIS A 14 3.00 8.93 2.52
N VAL A 15 2.80 8.99 1.20
CA VAL A 15 3.67 8.37 0.20
C VAL A 15 5.07 8.99 0.24
N TYR A 16 5.15 10.32 0.30
CA TYR A 16 6.43 11.02 0.36
C TYR A 16 7.20 10.70 1.65
N ASP A 17 6.54 10.71 2.81
CA ASP A 17 7.15 10.28 4.07
C ASP A 17 7.68 8.85 3.95
N LEU A 18 6.88 7.92 3.42
CA LEU A 18 7.29 6.53 3.24
C LEU A 18 8.53 6.39 2.36
N CYS A 19 8.54 6.98 1.16
CA CYS A 19 9.65 6.84 0.22
C CYS A 19 10.93 7.57 0.68
N ASN A 20 10.83 8.60 1.53
CA ASN A 20 12.00 9.30 2.05
C ASN A 20 12.52 8.72 3.36
N ARG A 21 11.84 7.74 3.97
CA ARG A 21 12.36 7.07 5.16
C ARG A 21 13.69 6.38 4.85
N PRO A 22 14.73 6.63 5.66
CA PRO A 22 16.04 6.05 5.42
C PRO A 22 16.01 4.53 5.53
N GLY A 23 16.94 3.88 4.81
CA GLY A 23 17.13 2.44 4.84
C GLY A 23 16.19 1.70 3.88
N TYR A 24 15.56 0.64 4.39
CA TYR A 24 14.79 -0.35 3.63
C TYR A 24 13.72 0.24 2.69
N TYR A 25 13.07 1.34 3.07
CA TYR A 25 11.97 1.91 2.28
C TYR A 25 12.41 2.52 0.95
N GLN A 26 13.58 3.17 0.89
CA GLN A 26 14.12 3.77 -0.33
C GLN A 26 14.49 2.71 -1.39
N SER A 27 14.92 1.52 -0.95
CA SER A 27 15.24 0.41 -1.84
C SER A 27 14.00 -0.35 -2.30
N THR A 28 12.97 -0.42 -1.46
CA THR A 28 11.79 -1.28 -1.73
C THR A 28 10.65 -0.56 -2.42
N TRP A 29 10.37 0.70 -2.07
CA TRP A 29 9.18 1.40 -2.54
C TRP A 29 9.52 2.62 -3.38
N GLN A 30 9.01 2.63 -4.61
CA GLN A 30 9.24 3.67 -5.61
C GLN A 30 7.93 4.37 -5.98
N LEU A 31 8.02 5.67 -6.22
CA LEU A 31 6.90 6.47 -6.73
C LEU A 31 6.54 6.02 -8.16
N PHE A 32 5.25 5.93 -8.50
CA PHE A 32 4.85 5.77 -9.90
C PHE A 32 5.27 6.94 -10.78
N SER A 33 5.26 8.15 -10.21
CA SER A 33 5.65 9.38 -10.85
C SER A 33 6.17 10.33 -9.78
N LYS A 34 7.32 10.96 -10.04
CA LYS A 34 7.90 11.97 -9.14
C LYS A 34 7.08 13.26 -9.16
N GLU A 35 6.42 13.54 -10.28
CA GLU A 35 5.59 14.71 -10.52
C GLU A 35 4.22 14.59 -9.86
N GLU A 36 3.73 13.35 -9.68
CA GLU A 36 2.43 13.06 -9.07
C GLU A 36 2.52 11.94 -8.01
N PRO A 37 3.09 12.21 -6.81
CA PRO A 37 3.15 11.23 -5.72
C PRO A 37 1.79 10.68 -5.31
N GLY A 38 0.73 11.48 -5.50
CA GLY A 38 -0.66 11.09 -5.26
C GLY A 38 -1.19 9.96 -6.17
N LYS A 39 -0.42 9.51 -7.18
CA LYS A 39 -0.73 8.30 -7.95
C LYS A 39 -0.42 7.02 -7.19
N GLY A 40 0.54 7.06 -6.25
CA GLY A 40 0.91 5.93 -5.40
C GLY A 40 2.34 5.44 -5.60
N ILE A 41 2.58 4.23 -5.10
CA ILE A 41 3.89 3.58 -5.06
C ILE A 41 3.84 2.14 -5.55
N HIS A 42 5.00 1.62 -5.94
CA HIS A 42 5.18 0.20 -6.23
C HIS A 42 6.51 -0.33 -5.67
N GLY A 43 6.58 -1.64 -5.51
CA GLY A 43 7.81 -2.35 -5.16
C GLY A 43 7.85 -3.73 -5.82
N HIS A 44 9.06 -4.29 -5.90
CA HIS A 44 9.30 -5.64 -6.41
C HIS A 44 9.48 -6.61 -5.23
N PHE A 45 8.77 -7.72 -5.28
CA PHE A 45 8.72 -8.69 -4.19
C PHE A 45 8.77 -10.11 -4.74
N MET A 46 9.07 -11.06 -3.87
CA MET A 46 8.97 -12.49 -4.15
C MET A 46 7.77 -13.07 -3.40
N ASP A 47 6.86 -13.73 -4.12
CA ASP A 47 5.80 -14.49 -3.48
C ASP A 47 6.33 -15.78 -2.83
N ARG A 48 5.47 -16.48 -2.06
CA ARG A 48 5.84 -17.73 -1.38
C ARG A 48 6.23 -18.87 -2.33
N SER A 49 5.90 -18.78 -3.61
CA SER A 49 6.29 -19.72 -4.66
C SER A 49 7.58 -19.34 -5.38
N GLY A 50 8.29 -18.30 -4.93
CA GLY A 50 9.53 -17.82 -5.55
C GLY A 50 9.31 -16.95 -6.79
N ARG A 51 8.07 -16.55 -7.10
CA ARG A 51 7.77 -15.75 -8.28
C ARG A 51 7.95 -14.27 -7.96
N VAL A 52 8.60 -13.55 -8.88
CA VAL A 52 8.69 -12.09 -8.80
C VAL A 52 7.31 -11.49 -9.07
N ILE A 53 6.86 -10.62 -8.17
CA ILE A 53 5.62 -9.87 -8.26
C ILE A 53 5.89 -8.38 -8.06
N VAL A 54 5.06 -7.56 -8.68
CA VAL A 54 5.00 -6.12 -8.41
C VAL A 54 3.80 -5.88 -7.52
N ILE A 55 4.02 -5.30 -6.34
CA ILE A 55 2.94 -4.81 -5.47
C ILE A 55 2.79 -3.31 -5.71
N ARG A 56 1.57 -2.86 -5.98
CA ARG A 56 1.18 -1.47 -6.20
C ARG A 56 0.27 -1.02 -5.07
N ILE A 57 0.52 0.17 -4.51
CA ILE A 57 -0.37 0.83 -3.56
C ILE A 57 -0.83 2.15 -4.17
N LEU A 58 -2.12 2.25 -4.43
CA LEU A 58 -2.76 3.32 -5.20
C LEU A 58 -3.73 4.12 -4.34
N PHE A 59 -3.95 5.37 -4.73
CA PHE A 59 -4.89 6.26 -4.06
C PHE A 59 -6.33 5.72 -4.10
N ASN A 60 -7.05 5.90 -2.99
CA ASN A 60 -8.48 5.70 -2.89
C ASN A 60 -9.11 7.02 -2.42
N GLU A 61 -10.20 7.46 -3.05
CA GLU A 61 -10.84 8.77 -2.79
C GLU A 61 -11.21 9.00 -1.31
N GLY A 62 -11.50 7.92 -0.58
CA GLY A 62 -11.81 7.99 0.84
C GLY A 62 -10.59 7.98 1.79
N TYR A 63 -9.36 8.02 1.30
CA TYR A 63 -8.17 7.95 2.15
C TYR A 63 -8.01 9.18 3.06
N PRO A 64 -7.56 9.05 4.33
CA PRO A 64 -7.19 7.81 5.01
C PRO A 64 -8.37 7.08 5.65
N GLU A 65 -9.59 7.58 5.53
CA GLU A 65 -10.77 6.94 6.13
C GLU A 65 -11.01 5.52 5.59
N ASN A 66 -10.85 5.37 4.28
CA ASN A 66 -10.82 4.11 3.54
C ASN A 66 -9.37 3.72 3.20
N PRO A 67 -9.07 2.42 3.07
CA PRO A 67 -7.73 1.97 2.74
C PRO A 67 -7.35 2.36 1.31
N PRO A 68 -6.04 2.48 1.02
CA PRO A 68 -5.59 2.57 -0.37
C PRO A 68 -5.93 1.27 -1.12
N ILE A 69 -5.91 1.34 -2.44
CA ILE A 69 -6.08 0.16 -3.29
C ILE A 69 -4.72 -0.53 -3.39
N VAL A 70 -4.64 -1.81 -3.05
CA VAL A 70 -3.40 -2.60 -3.19
C VAL A 70 -3.60 -3.67 -4.24
N MET A 71 -2.68 -3.76 -5.19
CA MET A 71 -2.74 -4.71 -6.31
C MET A 71 -1.42 -5.44 -6.53
N THR A 72 -1.47 -6.69 -6.96
CA THR A 72 -0.29 -7.48 -7.35
C THR A 72 -0.29 -7.77 -8.85
N THR A 73 0.89 -7.78 -9.48
CA THR A 73 1.07 -8.28 -10.85
C THR A 73 2.34 -9.13 -10.96
N PRO A 74 2.25 -10.40 -11.39
CA PRO A 74 1.01 -11.15 -11.66
C PRO A 74 0.13 -11.32 -10.40
N PRO A 75 -1.18 -11.61 -10.54
CA PRO A 75 -2.04 -11.89 -9.40
C PRO A 75 -1.50 -13.05 -8.55
N ILE A 76 -1.40 -12.83 -7.24
CA ILE A 76 -1.03 -13.90 -6.30
C ILE A 76 -2.26 -14.68 -5.85
N ARG A 77 -2.11 -16.00 -5.69
CA ARG A 77 -3.14 -16.86 -5.11
C ARG A 77 -2.96 -16.89 -3.60
N ASP A 78 -3.53 -15.90 -2.93
CA ASP A 78 -3.51 -15.75 -1.46
C ASP A 78 -4.93 -15.44 -0.98
N VAL A 79 -5.34 -15.94 0.18
CA VAL A 79 -6.68 -15.74 0.73
C VAL A 79 -7.04 -14.26 0.94
N CYS A 80 -6.03 -13.39 1.04
CA CYS A 80 -6.22 -11.96 1.18
C CYS A 80 -6.44 -11.26 -0.18
N PHE A 81 -6.21 -11.90 -1.31
CA PHE A 81 -6.32 -11.29 -2.64
C PHE A 81 -7.42 -11.94 -3.45
N ASP A 82 -8.14 -11.14 -4.24
CA ASP A 82 -9.10 -11.68 -5.19
C ASP A 82 -8.42 -12.21 -6.46
N ASN A 83 -9.22 -12.75 -7.39
CA ASN A 83 -8.73 -13.33 -8.64
C ASN A 83 -8.06 -12.30 -9.57
N GLN A 84 -8.27 -11.01 -9.35
CA GLN A 84 -7.62 -9.92 -10.09
C GLN A 84 -6.33 -9.45 -9.41
N GLY A 85 -6.00 -10.02 -8.24
CA GLY A 85 -4.83 -9.64 -7.45
C GLY A 85 -5.05 -8.34 -6.68
N VAL A 86 -6.30 -7.98 -6.34
CA VAL A 86 -6.61 -6.85 -5.46
C VAL A 86 -6.71 -7.34 -4.02
N LEU A 87 -6.04 -6.64 -3.09
CA LEU A 87 -6.08 -6.95 -1.66
C LEU A 87 -7.47 -6.65 -1.09
N GLN A 88 -8.05 -7.67 -0.47
CA GLN A 88 -9.28 -7.59 0.29
C GLN A 88 -8.93 -7.38 1.77
N PHE A 89 -9.14 -6.17 2.28
CA PHE A 89 -8.85 -5.85 3.68
C PHE A 89 -9.78 -6.66 4.60
N ALA A 90 -9.19 -7.56 5.38
CA ALA A 90 -9.94 -8.44 6.26
C ALA A 90 -10.49 -7.70 7.49
N SER A 91 -11.52 -8.31 8.10
CA SER A 91 -11.88 -8.02 9.49
C SER A 91 -11.19 -9.03 10.41
N ARG A 92 -10.49 -8.56 11.45
CA ARG A 92 -9.86 -9.41 12.47
C ARG A 92 -10.54 -9.18 13.81
N LYS A 93 -11.12 -10.23 14.41
CA LYS A 93 -11.91 -10.14 15.66
C LYS A 93 -13.01 -9.07 15.59
N GLY A 94 -13.70 -8.95 14.45
CA GLY A 94 -14.75 -7.94 14.23
C GLY A 94 -14.25 -6.52 13.96
N LEU A 95 -12.94 -6.25 13.95
CA LEU A 95 -12.36 -4.96 13.61
C LEU A 95 -11.76 -4.97 12.21
N PHE A 96 -12.16 -4.01 11.38
CA PHE A 96 -11.56 -3.79 10.08
C PHE A 96 -10.08 -3.45 10.24
N VAL A 97 -9.19 -4.23 9.63
CA VAL A 97 -7.74 -4.14 9.85
C VAL A 97 -7.21 -2.73 9.59
N TRP A 98 -7.70 -2.06 8.56
CA TRP A 98 -7.33 -0.68 8.25
C TRP A 98 -7.66 0.31 9.38
N LYS A 99 -8.75 0.13 10.11
CA LYS A 99 -9.09 0.99 11.27
C LYS A 99 -8.01 0.94 12.35
N LYS A 100 -7.24 -0.14 12.44
CA LYS A 100 -6.08 -0.22 13.33
C LYS A 100 -4.92 0.64 12.81
N TYR A 101 -4.63 0.58 11.51
CA TYR A 101 -3.51 1.33 10.92
C TYR A 101 -3.76 2.82 10.95
N LYS A 102 -5.01 3.25 10.71
CA LYS A 102 -5.42 4.65 10.79
C LYS A 102 -5.14 5.36 12.12
N ARG A 103 -4.90 4.63 13.21
CA ARG A 103 -4.57 5.24 14.50
C ARG A 103 -3.17 5.86 14.54
N TYR A 104 -2.32 5.54 13.56
CA TYR A 104 -0.99 6.09 13.42
C TYR A 104 -1.00 7.33 12.52
N SER A 105 0.00 8.19 12.69
CA SER A 105 0.16 9.41 11.89
C SER A 105 0.25 9.11 10.39
N ASN A 106 1.02 8.08 10.01
CA ASN A 106 1.08 7.57 8.64
C ASN A 106 0.69 6.08 8.59
N PRO A 107 -0.60 5.75 8.33
CA PRO A 107 -1.06 4.36 8.23
C PRO A 107 -0.45 3.59 7.05
N LEU A 108 0.06 4.28 6.02
CA LEU A 108 0.61 3.64 4.83
C LEU A 108 1.89 2.87 5.13
N VAL A 109 2.70 3.36 6.06
CA VAL A 109 3.93 2.71 6.51
C VAL A 109 3.64 1.31 7.04
N TYR A 110 2.64 1.19 7.92
CA TYR A 110 2.30 -0.10 8.53
C TYR A 110 1.81 -1.11 7.50
N LEU A 111 1.01 -0.65 6.53
CA LEU A 111 0.58 -1.49 5.42
C LEU A 111 1.77 -1.94 4.57
N ALA A 112 2.68 -1.03 4.24
CA ALA A 112 3.87 -1.32 3.46
C ALA A 112 4.80 -2.30 4.18
N ASP A 113 4.99 -2.16 5.50
CA ASP A 113 5.75 -3.09 6.34
C ASP A 113 5.13 -4.47 6.37
N GLU A 114 3.82 -4.58 6.49
CA GLU A 114 3.18 -5.89 6.48
C GLU A 114 3.28 -6.59 5.13
N LEU A 115 3.15 -5.84 4.03
CA LEU A 115 3.34 -6.38 2.68
C LEU A 115 4.79 -6.82 2.47
N ALA A 116 5.74 -6.00 2.86
CA ALA A 116 7.18 -6.26 2.87
C ALA A 116 7.60 -7.50 3.69
N ASN A 117 7.00 -7.68 4.86
CA ASN A 117 7.29 -8.82 5.72
C ASN A 117 6.62 -10.10 5.22
N LYS A 118 5.44 -9.99 4.60
CA LYS A 118 4.70 -11.16 4.09
C LYS A 118 5.26 -11.66 2.76
N TYR A 119 5.68 -10.73 1.91
CA TYR A 119 6.20 -10.98 0.56
C TYR A 119 7.62 -10.41 0.55
N ASN A 120 8.63 -11.27 0.39
CA ASN A 120 10.02 -10.88 0.57
C ASN A 120 10.40 -9.80 -0.44
N ALA A 121 10.63 -8.57 0.00
CA ALA A 121 11.12 -7.52 -0.89
C ALA A 121 12.48 -7.90 -1.48
N ILE A 122 12.68 -7.57 -2.75
CA ILE A 122 13.89 -7.86 -3.51
C ILE A 122 14.63 -6.56 -3.80
#